data_AF-M0N2F5-F1
#
_entry.id   AF-M0N2F5-F1
#
_cell.length_a   1.000
_cell.length_b   1.000
_cell.length_c   1.000
_cell.angle_alpha   90.00
_cell.angle_beta   90.00
_cell.angle_gamma   90.00
#
_symmetry.space_group_name_H-M   'P 1'
#
loop_
_entity.id
_entity.type
_entity.pdbx_description
1 polymer ?
#
loop_
_entity_poly.entity_id
_entity_poly.type
_entity_poly.pdbx_seq_one_letter_code
_entity_poly.pdbx_strand_id
1 'polypeptide(L)'
;MMSIEEFVSRDFDGIALKPTEIDLNQVSVGKVETVVVDYEGREHVPDSTLLERFAGETTVRVTTPIRADGFDPFGDNRITEQLPQSVDRVIVAGNPAYLTDDERRRAIGPRLGAAREDAPTAWVGTEGVERLALAAGGTQFELLAPTTAREVRALRAAGLEGSIAVYAPVVATDDEQILLNTLGEYVARRGSVAAALEDAHPENPPRTTATDGVAT
;
A
#
# COMPACT_ATOMS: atom_id res chain seq x y z
N MET A 1 -2.02 9.79 -21.54
CA MET A 1 -1.74 9.61 -20.10
C MET A 1 -2.30 10.81 -19.37
N MET A 2 -3.30 10.58 -18.53
CA MET A 2 -3.97 11.61 -17.72
C MET A 2 -2.96 12.23 -16.75
N SER A 3 -3.00 13.55 -16.57
CA SER A 3 -2.16 14.20 -15.56
C SER A 3 -2.65 13.86 -14.14
N ILE A 4 -1.76 13.85 -13.16
CA ILE A 4 -2.14 13.65 -11.74
C ILE A 4 -3.13 14.74 -11.30
N GLU A 5 -2.99 15.96 -11.84
CA GLU A 5 -3.95 17.04 -11.57
C GLU A 5 -5.36 16.72 -12.08
N GLU A 6 -5.49 16.17 -13.29
CA GLU A 6 -6.78 15.71 -13.83
C GLU A 6 -7.33 14.53 -13.04
N PHE A 7 -6.46 13.63 -12.56
CA PHE A 7 -6.87 12.48 -11.76
C PHE A 7 -7.46 12.89 -10.41
N VAL A 8 -6.83 13.85 -9.72
CA VAL A 8 -7.23 14.35 -8.40
C VAL A 8 -8.54 15.13 -8.43
N SER A 9 -8.87 15.76 -9.55
CA SER A 9 -10.14 16.51 -9.71
C SER A 9 -11.42 15.66 -9.56
N ARG A 10 -11.30 14.36 -9.29
CA ARG A 10 -12.37 13.35 -9.25
C ARG A 10 -12.77 12.91 -7.83
N ASP A 11 -13.09 13.86 -6.96
CA ASP A 11 -13.65 13.62 -5.62
C ASP A 11 -12.80 12.71 -4.70
N PHE A 12 -11.48 12.67 -4.89
CA PHE A 12 -10.56 11.99 -3.97
C PHE A 12 -9.96 12.98 -2.97
N ASP A 13 -10.00 12.64 -1.68
CA ASP A 13 -9.40 13.46 -0.61
C ASP A 13 -7.86 13.51 -0.70
N GLY A 14 -7.26 12.48 -1.33
CA GLY A 14 -5.81 12.36 -1.43
C GLY A 14 -5.35 11.35 -2.45
N ILE A 15 -4.02 11.28 -2.62
CA ILE A 15 -3.36 10.35 -3.53
C ILE A 15 -2.27 9.57 -2.81
N ALA A 16 -2.08 8.32 -3.22
CA ALA A 16 -0.89 7.57 -2.86
C ALA A 16 0.08 7.55 -4.03
N LEU A 17 1.35 7.84 -3.78
CA LEU A 17 2.42 7.90 -4.77
C LEU A 17 3.44 6.81 -4.48
N LYS A 18 3.73 5.98 -5.48
CA LYS A 18 4.75 4.94 -5.40
C LYS A 18 6.01 5.39 -6.16
N PRO A 19 7.14 5.67 -5.49
CA PRO A 19 8.36 6.15 -6.16
C PRO A 19 8.94 5.21 -7.21
N THR A 20 8.65 3.91 -7.10
CA THR A 20 9.05 2.90 -8.09
C THR A 20 8.22 2.94 -9.37
N GLU A 21 7.05 3.58 -9.33
CA GLU A 21 6.10 3.66 -10.45
C GLU A 21 6.00 5.07 -11.03
N ILE A 22 6.28 6.10 -10.23
CA ILE A 22 6.10 7.52 -10.58
C ILE A 22 7.35 8.32 -10.22
N ASP A 23 7.84 9.15 -11.15
CA ASP A 23 8.85 10.16 -10.86
C ASP A 23 8.24 11.31 -10.04
N LEU A 24 8.48 11.30 -8.74
CA LEU A 24 7.96 12.29 -7.81
C LEU A 24 8.42 13.73 -8.11
N ASN A 25 9.51 13.93 -8.86
CA ASN A 25 9.94 15.28 -9.21
C ASN A 25 9.00 15.97 -10.20
N GLN A 26 8.22 15.19 -10.94
CA GLN A 26 7.27 15.65 -11.96
C GLN A 26 5.85 15.82 -11.40
N VAL A 27 5.62 15.50 -10.13
CA VAL A 27 4.29 15.51 -9.51
C VAL A 27 4.01 16.86 -8.84
N SER A 28 2.86 17.45 -9.15
CA SER A 28 2.27 18.56 -8.38
C SER A 28 1.26 18.03 -7.37
N VAL A 29 1.34 18.52 -6.13
CA VAL A 29 0.53 18.01 -5.01
C VAL A 29 -0.36 19.07 -4.36
N GLY A 30 -0.19 20.37 -4.68
CA GLY A 30 -0.95 21.46 -4.06
C GLY A 30 -2.47 21.50 -4.32
N LYS A 31 -3.03 20.52 -5.03
CA LYS A 31 -4.50 20.37 -5.23
C LYS A 31 -5.11 19.19 -4.45
N VAL A 32 -4.32 18.39 -3.74
CA VAL A 32 -4.83 17.31 -2.86
C VAL A 32 -4.75 17.72 -1.40
N GLU A 33 -5.66 17.21 -0.57
CA GLU A 33 -5.60 17.45 0.87
C GLU A 33 -4.52 16.59 1.56
N THR A 34 -4.28 15.38 1.03
CA THR A 34 -3.28 14.45 1.56
C THR A 34 -2.54 13.69 0.46
N VAL A 35 -1.22 13.57 0.62
CA VAL A 35 -0.37 12.64 -0.14
C VAL A 35 0.15 11.56 0.80
N VAL A 36 0.01 10.30 0.41
CA VAL A 36 0.71 9.17 1.02
C VAL A 36 1.82 8.72 0.08
N VAL A 37 3.08 8.90 0.45
CA VAL A 37 4.19 8.32 -0.31
C VAL A 37 4.42 6.91 0.21
N ASP A 38 4.05 5.93 -0.61
CA ASP A 38 4.16 4.51 -0.30
C ASP A 38 5.33 3.91 -1.07
N TYR A 39 6.40 3.55 -0.37
CA TYR A 39 7.61 2.99 -0.97
C TYR A 39 7.88 1.57 -0.51
N GLU A 40 8.50 0.80 -1.40
CA GLU A 40 8.84 -0.59 -1.19
C GLU A 40 10.30 -0.68 -0.78
N GLY A 41 10.61 -1.09 0.45
CA GLY A 41 12.01 -1.16 0.89
C GLY A 41 12.63 0.19 1.25
N ARG A 42 13.79 0.14 1.91
CA ARG A 42 14.47 1.30 2.50
C ARG A 42 15.29 2.11 1.49
N GLU A 43 15.63 1.49 0.38
CA GLU A 43 16.36 2.05 -0.75
C GLU A 43 15.50 3.01 -1.59
N HIS A 44 14.17 2.91 -1.45
CA HIS A 44 13.19 3.71 -2.19
C HIS A 44 12.59 4.85 -1.33
N VAL A 45 13.18 5.11 -0.17
CA VAL A 45 12.80 6.25 0.69
C VAL A 45 13.08 7.55 -0.07
N PRO A 46 12.08 8.42 -0.25
CA PRO A 46 12.28 9.69 -0.95
C PRO A 46 13.23 10.63 -0.21
N ASP A 47 13.88 11.51 -0.97
CA ASP A 47 14.75 12.55 -0.40
C ASP A 47 13.99 13.52 0.51
N SER A 48 14.61 13.93 1.61
CA SER A 48 14.00 14.82 2.60
C SER A 48 13.61 16.18 1.99
N THR A 49 14.40 16.72 1.05
CA THR A 49 14.08 18.01 0.39
C THR A 49 12.80 17.90 -0.44
N LEU A 50 12.62 16.77 -1.12
CA LEU A 50 11.40 16.49 -1.89
C LEU A 50 10.18 16.40 -0.96
N LEU A 51 10.31 15.68 0.15
CA LEU A 51 9.24 15.53 1.14
C LEU A 51 8.85 16.86 1.77
N GLU A 52 9.83 17.70 2.14
CA GLU A 52 9.59 19.05 2.67
C GLU A 52 8.89 19.95 1.66
N ARG A 53 9.25 19.86 0.38
CA ARG A 53 8.58 20.59 -0.70
C ARG A 53 7.10 20.22 -0.77
N PHE A 54 6.78 18.93 -0.77
CA PHE A 54 5.38 18.48 -0.75
C PHE A 54 4.65 18.91 0.52
N ALA A 55 5.30 18.82 1.68
CA ALA A 55 4.72 19.21 2.97
C ALA A 55 4.46 20.72 3.08
N GLY A 56 5.12 21.54 2.25
CA GLY A 56 4.81 22.97 2.11
C GLY A 56 3.50 23.27 1.37
N GLU A 57 2.94 22.30 0.65
CA GLU A 57 1.74 22.47 -0.17
C GLU A 57 0.53 21.66 0.35
N THR A 58 0.76 20.51 0.97
CA THR A 58 -0.30 19.56 1.37
C THR A 58 0.13 18.72 2.57
N THR A 59 -0.79 17.95 3.16
CA THR A 59 -0.43 16.99 4.21
C THR A 59 0.31 15.82 3.60
N VAL A 60 1.54 15.55 4.05
CA VAL A 60 2.34 14.43 3.54
C VAL A 60 2.46 13.35 4.59
N ARG A 61 2.25 12.11 4.17
CA ARG A 61 2.43 10.90 4.97
C ARG A 61 3.36 9.93 4.27
N VAL A 62 4.25 9.27 4.99
CA VAL A 62 5.15 8.24 4.44
C VAL A 62 4.93 6.90 5.11
N THR A 63 5.00 5.80 4.35
CA THR A 63 4.87 4.46 4.93
C THR A 63 6.14 4.06 5.69
N THR A 64 6.03 3.78 6.99
CA THR A 64 7.16 3.34 7.82
C THR A 64 6.98 1.88 8.25
N PRO A 65 7.69 0.92 7.64
CA PRO A 65 7.58 -0.50 7.94
C PRO A 65 8.35 -0.88 9.19
N ILE A 66 7.70 -0.91 10.35
CA ILE A 66 8.34 -1.00 11.69
C ILE A 66 9.14 -2.27 11.97
N ARG A 67 9.04 -3.29 11.11
CA ARG A 67 9.88 -4.49 11.22
C ARG A 67 11.21 -4.34 10.48
N ALA A 68 11.30 -3.46 9.50
CA ALA A 68 12.49 -3.29 8.69
C ALA A 68 13.58 -2.51 9.42
N ASP A 69 14.84 -2.86 9.18
CA ASP A 69 15.99 -2.08 9.60
C ASP A 69 15.95 -0.68 8.98
N GLY A 70 16.26 0.32 9.80
CA GLY A 70 16.05 1.74 9.52
C GLY A 70 14.74 2.28 10.07
N PHE A 71 13.77 1.42 10.39
CA PHE A 71 12.45 1.80 10.90
C PHE A 71 12.07 1.13 12.24
N ASP A 72 12.86 0.18 12.74
CA ASP A 72 12.53 -0.61 13.93
C ASP A 72 12.69 0.23 15.21
N PRO A 73 11.61 0.56 15.94
CA PRO A 73 11.69 1.38 17.15
C PRO A 73 12.46 0.72 18.31
N PHE A 74 12.74 -0.59 18.24
CA PHE A 74 13.58 -1.30 19.21
C PHE A 74 14.96 -1.69 18.66
N GLY A 75 15.28 -1.24 17.45
CA GLY A 75 16.50 -1.60 16.75
C GLY A 75 17.04 -0.41 15.96
N ASP A 76 17.38 -0.64 14.70
CA ASP A 76 17.81 0.43 13.81
C ASP A 76 16.58 1.25 13.34
N ASN A 77 16.46 2.48 13.83
CA ASN A 77 15.41 3.46 13.49
C ASN A 77 15.95 4.69 12.74
N ARG A 78 17.19 4.64 12.25
CA ARG A 78 17.91 5.79 11.68
C ARG A 78 17.21 6.50 10.52
N ILE A 79 16.40 5.79 9.73
CA ILE A 79 15.68 6.37 8.59
C ILE A 79 14.49 7.17 9.11
N THR A 80 13.74 6.60 10.07
CA THR A 80 12.65 7.31 10.75
C THR A 80 13.16 8.61 11.38
N GLU A 81 14.32 8.60 12.03
CA GLU A 81 14.92 9.79 12.65
C GLU A 81 15.35 10.88 11.65
N GLN A 82 15.55 10.50 10.39
CA GLN A 82 15.95 11.42 9.31
C GLN A 82 14.76 11.97 8.53
N LEU A 83 13.54 11.47 8.79
CA LEU A 83 12.34 12.00 8.16
C LEU A 83 12.10 13.45 8.60
N PRO A 84 11.70 14.36 7.68
CA PRO A 84 11.35 15.72 8.05
C PRO A 84 10.22 15.75 9.08
N GLN A 85 10.32 16.66 10.04
CA GLN A 85 9.27 16.86 11.07
C GLN A 85 7.93 17.33 10.48
N SER A 86 7.94 17.87 9.26
CA SER A 86 6.76 18.30 8.52
C SER A 86 5.95 17.15 7.90
N VAL A 87 6.44 15.91 8.01
CA VAL A 87 5.84 14.73 7.40
C VAL A 87 5.25 13.82 8.49
N ASP A 88 3.98 13.48 8.33
CA ASP A 88 3.30 12.48 9.16
C ASP A 88 3.68 11.06 8.72
N ARG A 89 3.32 10.05 9.52
CA ARG A 89 3.65 8.64 9.24
C ARG A 89 2.41 7.79 9.00
N VAL A 90 2.53 6.80 8.11
CA VAL A 90 1.67 5.62 8.07
C VAL A 90 2.50 4.44 8.58
N ILE A 91 2.22 4.02 9.80
CA ILE A 91 2.93 2.92 10.44
C ILE A 91 2.36 1.60 9.91
N VAL A 92 3.22 0.77 9.33
CA VAL A 92 2.82 -0.53 8.77
C VAL A 92 3.71 -1.63 9.34
N ALA A 93 3.22 -2.87 9.34
CA ALA A 93 4.02 -4.01 9.75
C ALA A 93 5.21 -4.29 8.82
N GLY A 94 5.13 -3.83 7.57
CA GLY A 94 6.06 -4.13 6.50
C GLY A 94 5.66 -5.38 5.72
N ASN A 95 5.69 -5.29 4.39
CA ASN A 95 5.31 -6.37 3.50
C ASN A 95 6.36 -7.51 3.55
N PRO A 96 5.97 -8.77 3.83
CA PRO A 96 6.89 -9.90 3.87
C PRO A 96 7.80 -10.07 2.65
N ALA A 97 7.39 -9.61 1.46
CA ALA A 97 8.19 -9.66 0.25
C ALA A 97 9.46 -8.78 0.31
N TYR A 98 9.46 -7.73 1.13
CA TYR A 98 10.55 -6.77 1.25
C TYR A 98 11.31 -6.89 2.56
N LEU A 99 10.93 -7.85 3.42
CA LEU A 99 11.56 -8.09 4.71
C LEU A 99 12.49 -9.29 4.63
N THR A 100 13.68 -9.16 5.21
CA THR A 100 14.57 -10.29 5.51
C THR A 100 13.92 -11.26 6.49
N ASP A 101 14.44 -12.48 6.55
CA ASP A 101 13.95 -13.52 7.46
C ASP A 101 13.95 -13.06 8.92
N ASP A 102 14.96 -12.28 9.31
CA ASP A 102 15.13 -11.77 10.67
C ASP A 102 14.10 -10.69 10.99
N GLU A 103 13.89 -9.75 10.06
CA GLU A 103 12.86 -8.72 10.18
C GLU A 103 11.46 -9.33 10.25
N ARG A 104 11.16 -10.36 9.44
CA ARG A 104 9.85 -11.03 9.45
C ARG A 104 9.50 -11.65 10.80
N ARG A 105 10.49 -12.13 11.56
CA ARG A 105 10.30 -12.77 12.89
C ARG A 105 10.05 -11.78 14.02
N ARG A 106 10.23 -10.49 13.80
CA ARG A 106 10.07 -9.45 14.83
C ARG A 106 8.62 -9.33 15.30
N ALA A 107 8.43 -9.20 16.61
CA ALA A 107 7.11 -9.03 17.21
C ALA A 107 6.50 -7.68 16.81
N ILE A 108 5.32 -7.73 16.21
CA ILE A 108 4.63 -6.56 15.62
C ILE A 108 3.96 -5.70 16.69
N GLY A 109 3.18 -6.29 17.60
CA GLY A 109 2.36 -5.55 18.57
C GLY A 109 3.15 -4.52 19.39
N PRO A 110 4.26 -4.91 20.05
CA PRO A 110 5.10 -3.96 20.77
C PRO A 110 5.67 -2.85 19.88
N ARG A 111 6.05 -3.17 18.64
CA ARG A 111 6.61 -2.20 17.69
C ARG A 111 5.57 -1.19 17.21
N LEU A 112 4.34 -1.65 16.97
CA LEU A 112 3.22 -0.76 16.65
C LEU A 112 2.98 0.21 17.80
N GLY A 113 2.95 -0.28 19.04
CA GLY A 113 2.81 0.55 20.24
C GLY A 113 3.90 1.61 20.33
N ALA A 114 5.17 1.20 20.30
CA ALA A 114 6.29 2.13 20.38
C ALA A 114 6.31 3.17 19.25
N ALA A 115 6.04 2.75 18.01
CA ALA A 115 5.98 3.67 16.87
C ALA A 115 4.82 4.67 16.98
N ARG A 116 3.68 4.26 17.57
CA ARG A 116 2.52 5.14 17.83
C ARG A 116 2.76 6.12 18.98
N GLU A 117 3.48 5.70 20.01
CA GLU A 117 3.90 6.60 21.10
C GLU A 117 4.83 7.69 20.57
N ASP A 118 5.76 7.33 19.67
CA ASP A 118 6.68 8.25 19.00
C ASP A 118 5.98 9.18 17.99
N ALA A 119 4.99 8.65 17.25
CA ALA A 119 4.21 9.41 16.27
C ALA A 119 2.70 9.35 16.56
N PRO A 120 2.17 10.14 17.51
CA PRO A 120 0.77 10.07 17.96
C PRO A 120 -0.28 10.43 16.90
N THR A 121 0.09 11.08 15.81
CA THR A 121 -0.79 11.40 14.67
C THR A 121 -0.76 10.35 13.56
N ALA A 122 0.15 9.37 13.65
CA ALA A 122 0.35 8.39 12.59
C ALA A 122 -0.91 7.56 12.29
N TRP A 123 -1.09 7.28 11.01
CA TRP A 123 -2.06 6.30 10.55
C TRP A 123 -1.48 4.90 10.74
N VAL A 124 -2.34 3.88 10.79
CA VAL A 124 -1.92 2.49 10.98
C VAL A 124 -2.42 1.63 9.82
N GLY A 125 -1.48 1.10 9.04
CA GLY A 125 -1.81 0.12 7.99
C GLY A 125 -2.21 -1.21 8.60
N THR A 126 -3.30 -1.75 8.08
CA THR A 126 -3.98 -2.91 8.67
C THR A 126 -3.60 -4.24 8.04
N GLU A 127 -2.96 -4.22 6.87
CA GLU A 127 -2.66 -5.41 6.08
C GLU A 127 -1.92 -6.49 6.90
N GLY A 128 -2.61 -7.60 7.15
CA GLY A 128 -2.08 -8.76 7.88
C GLY A 128 -1.96 -8.58 9.40
N VAL A 129 -2.43 -7.46 9.96
CA VAL A 129 -2.29 -7.10 11.38
C VAL A 129 -3.53 -6.42 11.96
N GLU A 130 -4.71 -6.65 11.39
CA GLU A 130 -5.94 -5.88 11.61
C GLU A 130 -6.30 -5.75 13.09
N ARG A 131 -6.20 -6.85 13.86
CA ARG A 131 -6.48 -6.83 15.31
C ARG A 131 -5.48 -6.00 16.11
N LEU A 132 -4.20 -6.02 15.72
CA LEU A 132 -3.16 -5.25 16.39
C LEU A 132 -3.25 -3.77 16.00
N ALA A 133 -3.61 -3.48 14.75
CA ALA A 133 -3.82 -2.12 14.27
C ALA A 133 -4.96 -1.41 15.02
N LEU A 134 -6.07 -2.13 15.25
CA LEU A 134 -7.18 -1.62 16.06
C LEU A 134 -6.72 -1.29 17.50
N ALA A 135 -5.93 -2.16 18.12
CA ALA A 135 -5.41 -1.96 19.47
C ALA A 135 -4.42 -0.78 19.56
N ALA A 136 -3.65 -0.52 18.49
CA ALA A 136 -2.72 0.60 18.39
C ALA A 136 -3.42 1.96 18.20
N GLY A 137 -4.68 1.95 17.73
CA GLY A 137 -5.51 3.14 17.54
C GLY A 137 -5.03 4.04 16.39
N GLY A 138 -5.66 5.21 16.25
CA GLY A 138 -5.42 6.13 15.13
C GLY A 138 -6.24 5.80 13.88
N THR A 139 -6.06 6.60 12.84
CA THR A 139 -6.72 6.37 11.53
C THR A 139 -6.25 5.04 10.96
N GLN A 140 -7.20 4.14 10.71
CA GLN A 140 -6.89 2.87 10.05
C GLN A 140 -6.69 3.13 8.56
N PHE A 141 -5.60 2.62 8.01
CA PHE A 141 -5.27 2.72 6.59
C PHE A 141 -5.51 1.36 5.93
N GLU A 142 -6.63 1.26 5.22
CA GLU A 142 -7.16 0.03 4.64
C GLU A 142 -6.94 -0.01 3.13
N LEU A 143 -6.55 -1.15 2.59
CA LEU A 143 -6.55 -1.37 1.15
C LEU A 143 -7.98 -1.63 0.67
N LEU A 144 -8.39 -0.99 -0.42
CA LEU A 144 -9.66 -1.26 -1.07
C LEU A 144 -9.66 -2.69 -1.63
N ALA A 145 -10.56 -3.50 -1.12
CA ALA A 145 -10.78 -4.89 -1.44
C ALA A 145 -12.30 -5.15 -1.54
N PRO A 146 -12.72 -6.28 -2.15
CA PRO A 146 -14.13 -6.68 -2.17
C PRO A 146 -14.77 -6.79 -0.78
N THR A 147 -13.95 -6.92 0.27
CA THR A 147 -14.34 -7.11 1.66
C THR A 147 -14.31 -5.82 2.48
N THR A 148 -13.81 -4.71 1.95
CA THR A 148 -13.62 -3.44 2.69
C THR A 148 -14.89 -2.96 3.35
N ALA A 149 -16.04 -3.00 2.68
CA ALA A 149 -17.31 -2.56 3.30
C ALA A 149 -17.69 -3.41 4.53
N ARG A 150 -17.34 -4.70 4.54
CA ARG A 150 -17.55 -5.59 5.68
C ARG A 150 -16.51 -5.33 6.77
N GLU A 151 -15.25 -5.12 6.40
CA GLU A 151 -14.15 -4.79 7.33
C GLU A 151 -14.41 -3.47 8.06
N VAL A 152 -14.81 -2.41 7.33
CA VAL A 152 -15.22 -1.13 7.93
C VAL A 152 -16.35 -1.32 8.94
N ARG A 153 -17.39 -2.10 8.61
CA ARG A 153 -18.47 -2.39 9.58
C ARG A 153 -17.95 -3.15 10.80
N ALA A 154 -17.05 -4.11 10.60
CA ALA A 154 -16.45 -4.87 11.70
C ALA A 154 -15.61 -3.97 12.62
N LEU A 155 -14.81 -3.06 12.05
CA LEU A 155 -14.05 -2.06 12.80
C LEU A 155 -14.97 -1.14 13.61
N ARG A 156 -16.05 -0.65 13.01
CA ARG A 156 -17.07 0.16 13.71
C ARG A 156 -17.75 -0.61 14.84
N ALA A 157 -18.12 -1.87 14.61
CA ALA A 157 -18.70 -2.73 15.64
C ALA A 157 -17.72 -3.06 16.77
N ALA A 158 -16.41 -3.08 16.48
CA ALA A 158 -15.35 -3.26 17.46
C ALA A 158 -15.00 -1.97 18.23
N GLY A 159 -15.68 -0.85 17.95
CA GLY A 159 -15.54 0.41 18.68
C GLY A 159 -14.55 1.40 18.08
N LEU A 160 -14.11 1.23 16.83
CA LEU A 160 -13.33 2.26 16.15
C LEU A 160 -14.20 3.48 15.88
N GLU A 161 -13.98 4.58 16.60
CA GLU A 161 -14.70 5.85 16.38
C GLU A 161 -14.00 6.80 15.41
N GLY A 162 -12.70 6.60 15.17
CA GLY A 162 -11.87 7.47 14.33
C GLY A 162 -12.08 7.30 12.82
N SER A 163 -11.32 8.07 12.04
CA SER A 163 -11.31 8.00 10.58
C SER A 163 -10.77 6.65 10.08
N ILE A 164 -11.22 6.27 8.89
CA ILE A 164 -10.65 5.15 8.10
C ILE A 164 -10.26 5.76 6.76
N ALA A 165 -8.99 5.67 6.42
CA ALA A 165 -8.48 6.05 5.11
C ALA A 165 -8.43 4.79 4.24
N VAL A 166 -9.07 4.84 3.07
CA VAL A 166 -9.14 3.69 2.15
C VAL A 166 -8.27 3.98 0.94
N TYR A 167 -7.20 3.20 0.78
CA TYR A 167 -6.32 3.23 -0.38
C TYR A 167 -6.95 2.44 -1.53
N ALA A 168 -7.31 3.13 -2.61
CA ALA A 168 -7.82 2.51 -3.83
C ALA A 168 -6.74 2.51 -4.92
N PRO A 169 -6.15 1.36 -5.27
CA PRO A 169 -5.27 1.27 -6.44
C PRO A 169 -6.07 1.56 -7.70
N VAL A 170 -5.56 2.46 -8.53
CA VAL A 170 -6.22 2.94 -9.74
C VAL A 170 -5.25 2.97 -10.91
N VAL A 171 -5.76 2.67 -12.10
CA VAL A 171 -5.05 2.87 -13.37
C VAL A 171 -5.86 3.90 -14.16
N ALA A 172 -5.32 5.10 -14.32
CA ALA A 172 -5.99 6.19 -15.01
C ALA A 172 -5.51 6.29 -16.47
N THR A 173 -6.13 5.51 -17.35
CA THR A 173 -5.83 5.48 -18.78
C THR A 173 -7.11 5.51 -19.61
N ASP A 174 -7.07 6.23 -20.73
CA ASP A 174 -8.04 6.16 -21.83
C ASP A 174 -7.65 5.13 -22.89
N ASP A 175 -6.42 4.60 -22.82
CA ASP A 175 -5.93 3.52 -23.66
C ASP A 175 -6.37 2.15 -23.11
N GLU A 176 -7.28 1.50 -23.84
CA GLU A 176 -7.81 0.17 -23.51
C GLU A 176 -6.71 -0.90 -23.46
N GLN A 177 -5.70 -0.83 -24.31
CA GLN A 177 -4.63 -1.82 -24.33
C GLN A 177 -3.76 -1.73 -23.08
N ILE A 178 -3.47 -0.52 -22.62
CA ILE A 178 -2.79 -0.31 -21.34
C ILE A 178 -3.63 -0.89 -20.21
N LEU A 179 -4.94 -0.61 -20.19
CA LEU A 179 -5.84 -1.14 -19.16
C LEU A 179 -5.83 -2.68 -19.13
N LEU A 180 -5.97 -3.32 -20.30
CA LEU A 180 -5.98 -4.79 -20.40
C LEU A 180 -4.64 -5.41 -20.03
N ASN A 181 -3.52 -4.79 -20.42
CA ASN A 181 -2.19 -5.27 -20.06
C ASN A 181 -1.96 -5.15 -18.54
N THR A 182 -2.27 -4.01 -17.93
CA THR A 182 -2.10 -3.82 -16.48
C THR A 182 -3.02 -4.74 -15.68
N LEU A 183 -4.28 -4.90 -16.09
CA LEU A 183 -5.18 -5.89 -15.47
C LEU A 183 -4.66 -7.31 -15.66
N GLY A 184 -4.16 -7.64 -16.84
CA GLY A 184 -3.57 -8.94 -17.15
C GLY A 184 -2.40 -9.26 -16.23
N GLU A 185 -1.43 -8.35 -16.11
CA GLU A 185 -0.28 -8.49 -15.21
C GLU A 185 -0.70 -8.60 -13.74
N TYR A 186 -1.65 -7.78 -13.30
CA TYR A 186 -2.16 -7.81 -11.93
C TYR A 186 -2.87 -9.14 -11.62
N VAL A 187 -3.73 -9.60 -12.53
CA VAL A 187 -4.49 -10.83 -12.36
C VAL A 187 -3.59 -12.06 -12.48
N ALA A 188 -2.56 -12.02 -13.34
CA ALA A 188 -1.57 -13.09 -13.50
C ALA A 188 -0.80 -13.39 -12.21
N ARG A 189 -0.62 -12.40 -11.32
CA ARG A 189 0.03 -12.59 -10.00
C ARG A 189 -0.83 -13.40 -9.02
N ARG A 190 -2.12 -13.62 -9.30
CA ARG A 190 -2.99 -14.42 -8.42
C ARG A 190 -2.66 -15.89 -8.61
N GLY A 191 -2.42 -16.61 -7.50
CA GLY A 191 -1.94 -18.00 -7.55
C GLY A 191 -2.76 -18.95 -8.44
N SER A 192 -4.09 -18.82 -8.46
CA SER A 192 -4.95 -19.62 -9.34
C SER A 192 -4.75 -19.31 -10.83
N VAL A 193 -4.45 -18.05 -11.15
CA VAL A 193 -4.23 -17.59 -12.53
C VAL A 193 -2.80 -17.89 -12.95
N ALA A 194 -1.82 -17.62 -12.08
CA ALA A 194 -0.42 -18.00 -12.31
C ALA A 194 -0.31 -19.49 -12.66
N ALA A 195 -0.94 -20.36 -11.87
CA ALA A 195 -0.97 -21.80 -12.14
C ALA A 195 -1.66 -22.13 -13.48
N ALA A 196 -2.79 -21.49 -13.79
CA ALA A 196 -3.50 -21.71 -15.05
C ALA A 196 -2.69 -21.20 -16.27
N LEU A 197 -1.91 -20.12 -16.11
CA LEU A 197 -1.03 -19.59 -17.15
C LEU A 197 0.19 -20.49 -17.37
N GLU A 198 0.75 -21.06 -16.30
CA GLU A 198 1.79 -22.09 -16.37
C GLU A 198 1.30 -23.34 -17.11
N ASP A 199 0.06 -23.79 -16.82
CA ASP A 199 -0.58 -24.91 -17.51
C ASP A 199 -0.91 -24.62 -18.98
N ALA A 200 -1.16 -23.36 -19.32
CA ALA A 200 -1.49 -22.91 -20.68
C ALA A 200 -0.25 -22.58 -21.53
N HIS A 201 0.97 -22.66 -20.98
CA HIS A 201 2.17 -22.44 -21.77
C HIS A 201 2.32 -23.49 -22.87
N PRO A 202 2.68 -23.09 -24.11
CA PRO A 202 2.66 -23.98 -25.29
C PRO A 202 3.62 -25.19 -25.22
N GLU A 203 4.53 -25.20 -24.24
CA GLU A 203 5.46 -26.32 -23.96
C GLU A 203 4.80 -27.46 -23.17
N ASN A 204 3.61 -27.25 -22.57
CA ASN A 204 2.78 -28.27 -21.92
C ASN A 204 1.44 -28.38 -22.63
N PRO A 205 1.27 -29.29 -23.62
CA PRO A 205 -0.02 -29.46 -24.27
C PRO A 205 -1.06 -29.90 -23.23
N PRO A 206 -2.29 -29.36 -23.28
CA PRO A 206 -3.35 -29.78 -22.37
C PRO A 206 -3.54 -31.30 -22.50
N ARG A 207 -3.58 -31.99 -21.35
CA ARG A 207 -4.03 -33.38 -21.30
C ARG A 207 -5.46 -33.41 -21.81
N THR A 208 -5.63 -33.80 -23.07
CA THR A 208 -6.94 -34.09 -23.66
C THR A 208 -7.63 -35.18 -22.84
N THR A 209 -8.56 -34.76 -21.99
CA THR A 209 -9.71 -35.60 -21.63
C THR A 209 -10.96 -34.92 -22.19
N ALA A 210 -11.10 -35.02 -23.51
CA ALA A 210 -12.39 -34.94 -24.16
C ALA A 210 -12.69 -36.34 -24.68
N THR A 211 -13.36 -37.15 -23.86
CA THR A 211 -14.23 -38.19 -24.41
C THR A 211 -15.38 -37.45 -25.07
N ASP A 212 -15.42 -37.53 -26.39
CA ASP A 212 -16.49 -37.06 -27.25
C ASP A 212 -17.86 -37.53 -26.73
N GLY A 213 -18.67 -36.58 -26.29
CA GLY A 213 -20.11 -36.73 -26.23
C GLY A 213 -20.70 -36.37 -27.59
N VAL A 214 -20.73 -37.33 -28.52
CA VAL A 214 -21.60 -37.25 -29.69
C VAL A 214 -22.99 -37.74 -29.31
N ALA A 215 -23.98 -36.97 -29.76
CA ALA A 215 -25.40 -37.07 -29.50
C ALA A 215 -26.06 -38.41 -29.86
N THR A 216 -27.08 -38.75 -29.06
CA THR A 216 -28.45 -39.08 -29.53
C THR A 216 -29.45 -38.58 -28.51
#